data_AF-A0A9D8N7P6-F1
#
_entry.id   AF-A0A9D8N7P6-F1
#
_cell.length_a   1.000
_cell.length_b   1.000
_cell.length_c   1.000
_cell.angle_alpha   90.00
_cell.angle_beta   90.00
_cell.angle_gamma   90.00
#
_symmetry.space_group_name_H-M   'P 1'
#
loop_
_entity.id
_entity.type
_entity.pdbx_description
1 polymer ?
#
loop_
_entity_poly.entity_id
_entity_poly.type
_entity_poly.pdbx_seq_one_letter_code
_entity_poly.pdbx_strand_id
1 'polypeptide(L)'
;MNEKDDISKLHIKKMIAPIVVTVIMIAYFIVYFAVLIFLTESLVFKILLAVIPATFGTVMIIVCVQRIKEIKGGEEDDLGKY
;
A
#
# COMPACT_ATOMS: atom_id res chain seq x y z
N MET A 1 -7.71 -14.37 -29.67
CA MET A 1 -7.48 -13.76 -28.34
C MET A 1 -6.06 -13.23 -28.36
N ASN A 2 -5.83 -11.94 -28.15
CA ASN A 2 -4.58 -11.27 -28.46
C ASN A 2 -3.59 -11.40 -27.30
N GLU A 3 -2.35 -11.81 -27.57
CA GLU A 3 -1.29 -12.04 -26.58
C GLU A 3 -1.00 -10.80 -25.72
N LYS A 4 -1.14 -9.61 -26.32
CA LYS A 4 -0.99 -8.31 -25.66
C LYS A 4 -2.03 -8.07 -24.55
N ASP A 5 -3.24 -8.62 -24.72
CA ASP A 5 -4.32 -8.48 -23.74
C ASP A 5 -4.08 -9.37 -22.52
N ASP A 6 -3.45 -10.53 -22.70
CA ASP A 6 -3.18 -11.50 -21.63
C ASP A 6 -2.06 -11.01 -20.70
N ILE A 7 -0.98 -10.52 -21.29
CA ILE A 7 0.15 -9.88 -20.60
C ILE A 7 -0.35 -8.70 -19.74
N SER A 8 -1.20 -7.82 -20.30
CA SER A 8 -1.77 -6.67 -19.57
C SER A 8 -2.59 -7.07 -18.32
N LYS A 9 -3.38 -8.14 -18.42
CA LYS A 9 -4.21 -8.65 -17.31
C LYS A 9 -3.37 -9.29 -16.21
N LEU A 10 -2.30 -9.98 -16.59
CA LEU A 10 -1.37 -10.60 -15.65
C LEU A 10 -0.67 -9.55 -14.78
N HIS A 11 -0.24 -8.43 -15.36
CA HIS A 11 0.39 -7.32 -14.63
C HIS A 11 -0.55 -6.70 -13.60
N ILE A 12 -1.81 -6.43 -14.00
CA ILE A 12 -2.82 -5.87 -13.11
C ILE A 12 -3.08 -6.82 -11.94
N LYS A 13 -3.13 -8.14 -12.20
CA LYS A 13 -3.33 -9.17 -11.17
C LYS A 13 -2.18 -9.22 -10.15
N LYS A 14 -0.93 -9.07 -10.58
CA LYS A 14 0.25 -9.03 -9.69
C LYS A 14 0.27 -7.78 -8.79
N MET A 15 -0.24 -6.64 -9.28
CA MET A 15 -0.33 -5.39 -8.52
C MET A 15 -1.50 -5.36 -7.52
N ILE A 16 -2.56 -6.13 -7.75
CA ILE A 16 -3.73 -6.19 -6.84
C ILE A 16 -3.33 -6.69 -5.44
N ALA A 17 -2.45 -7.68 -5.35
CA ALA A 17 -2.03 -8.25 -4.07
C ALA A 17 -1.41 -7.22 -3.10
N PRO A 18 -0.33 -6.48 -3.47
CA PRO A 18 0.24 -5.48 -2.59
C PRO A 18 -0.73 -4.33 -2.30
N ILE A 19 -1.53 -3.89 -3.27
CA ILE A 19 -2.51 -2.80 -3.07
C ILE A 19 -3.58 -3.18 -2.06
N VAL A 20 -4.21 -4.34 -2.23
CA VAL A 20 -5.30 -4.80 -1.35
C VAL A 20 -4.80 -4.98 0.08
N VAL A 21 -3.63 -5.59 0.26
CA VAL A 21 -3.03 -5.75 1.59
C VAL A 21 -2.75 -4.38 2.23
N THR A 22 -2.18 -3.44 1.46
CA THR A 22 -1.86 -2.10 1.98
C THR A 22 -3.13 -1.35 2.39
N VAL A 23 -4.19 -1.42 1.59
CA VAL A 23 -5.49 -0.77 1.88
C VAL A 23 -6.14 -1.37 3.13
N ILE A 24 -6.19 -2.70 3.24
CA ILE A 24 -6.77 -3.38 4.41
C ILE A 24 -6.00 -3.02 5.68
N MET A 25 -4.67 -3.03 5.61
CA MET A 25 -3.82 -2.67 6.74
C MET A 25 -3.98 -1.22 7.18
N ILE A 26 -4.05 -0.27 6.22
CA ILE A 26 -4.31 1.15 6.53
C ILE A 26 -5.70 1.31 7.16
N ALA A 27 -6.72 0.67 6.60
CA ALA A 27 -8.07 0.72 7.16
C ALA A 27 -8.12 0.16 8.59
N TYR A 28 -7.48 -0.99 8.82
CA TYR A 28 -7.36 -1.58 10.15
C TYR A 28 -6.66 -0.64 11.13
N PHE A 29 -5.55 -0.02 10.73
CA PHE A 29 -4.87 0.96 11.58
C PHE A 29 -5.71 2.18 11.88
N ILE A 30 -6.41 2.75 10.89
CA ILE A 30 -7.28 3.90 11.13
C ILE A 30 -8.35 3.55 12.17
N VAL A 31 -9.03 2.40 12.02
CA VAL A 31 -10.06 1.98 12.98
C VAL A 31 -9.47 1.73 14.36
N TYR A 32 -8.36 1.00 14.45
CA TYR A 32 -7.70 0.69 15.72
C TYR A 32 -7.26 1.96 16.46
N PHE A 33 -6.56 2.88 15.79
CA PHE A 33 -6.10 4.11 16.40
C PHE A 33 -7.24 5.10 16.68
N ALA A 34 -8.32 5.12 15.87
CA ALA A 34 -9.51 5.92 16.17
C ALA A 34 -10.17 5.48 17.47
N VAL A 35 -10.28 4.17 17.71
CA VAL A 35 -10.77 3.62 18.99
C VAL A 35 -9.85 4.02 20.13
N LEU A 36 -8.53 3.88 19.99
CA LEU A 36 -7.58 4.30 21.04
C LEU A 36 -7.66 5.79 21.37
N ILE A 37 -7.78 6.65 20.36
CA ILE A 37 -7.93 8.11 20.53
C ILE A 37 -9.26 8.43 21.22
N PHE A 38 -10.34 7.69 20.92
CA PHE A 38 -11.63 7.88 21.56
C PHE A 38 -11.61 7.51 23.05
N LEU A 39 -10.92 6.42 23.42
CA LEU A 39 -10.78 6.00 24.82
C LEU A 39 -9.82 6.86 25.64
N THR A 40 -8.90 7.57 24.98
CA THR A 40 -7.91 8.40 25.67
C THR A 40 -8.49 9.77 26.00
N GLU A 41 -8.38 10.25 27.24
CA GLU A 41 -8.90 11.58 27.61
C GLU A 41 -7.86 12.70 27.41
N SER A 42 -6.57 12.40 27.60
CA SER A 42 -5.49 13.38 27.50
C SER A 42 -5.21 13.81 26.06
N LEU A 43 -5.30 15.13 25.81
CA LEU A 43 -5.05 15.74 24.49
C LEU A 43 -3.65 15.46 23.96
N VAL A 44 -2.63 15.44 24.82
CA VAL A 44 -1.24 15.18 24.42
C VAL A 44 -1.09 13.79 23.82
N PHE A 45 -1.68 12.79 24.47
CA PHE A 45 -1.64 11.41 23.99
C PHE A 45 -2.48 11.22 22.71
N LYS A 46 -3.59 11.95 22.54
CA LYS A 46 -4.36 11.93 21.29
C LYS A 46 -3.53 12.40 20.09
N ILE A 47 -2.80 13.51 20.25
CA ILE A 47 -1.95 14.05 19.18
C ILE A 47 -0.82 13.07 18.85
N LEU A 48 -0.16 12.52 19.88
CA LEU A 48 0.91 11.53 19.69
C LEU A 48 0.40 10.28 18.95
N LEU A 49 -0.75 9.75 19.39
CA LEU A 49 -1.40 8.58 18.80
C LEU A 49 -1.97 8.83 17.40
N ALA A 50 -2.16 10.08 16.98
CA ALA A 50 -2.55 10.41 15.61
C ALA A 50 -1.33 10.55 14.67
N VAL A 51 -0.24 11.15 15.16
CA VAL A 51 0.97 11.41 14.35
C VAL A 51 1.71 10.11 14.01
N ILE A 52 1.79 9.16 14.96
CA ILE A 52 2.46 7.88 14.76
C ILE A 52 1.85 7.07 13.59
N PRO A 53 0.54 6.75 13.57
CA PRO A 53 -0.06 6.01 12.46
C PRO A 53 -0.05 6.80 11.15
N ALA A 54 -0.08 8.14 11.19
CA ALA A 54 0.02 8.95 9.98
C ALA A 54 1.40 8.82 9.29
N THR A 55 2.48 8.86 10.08
CA THR A 55 3.84 8.65 9.55
C THR A 55 4.03 7.23 9.03
N PHE A 56 3.59 6.22 9.79
CA PHE A 56 3.62 4.81 9.36
C PHE A 56 2.77 4.56 8.11
N GLY A 57 1.57 5.14 8.03
CA GLY A 57 0.70 5.04 6.86
C GLY A 57 1.34 5.62 5.60
N THR A 58 2.03 6.75 5.73
CA THR A 58 2.79 7.36 4.63
C THR A 58 3.90 6.44 4.13
N VAL A 59 4.69 5.86 5.05
CA VAL A 59 5.76 4.91 4.69
C VAL A 59 5.19 3.67 4.00
N MET A 60 4.08 3.12 4.49
CA MET A 60 3.39 1.99 3.87
C MET A 60 2.97 2.25 2.42
N ILE A 61 2.41 3.44 2.14
CA ILE A 61 2.05 3.83 0.77
C ILE A 61 3.30 3.90 -0.12
N ILE A 62 4.40 4.50 0.37
CA ILE A 62 5.65 4.60 -0.38
C ILE A 62 6.19 3.21 -0.75
N VAL A 63 6.23 2.29 0.20
CA VAL A 63 6.69 0.90 -0.05
C VAL A 63 5.78 0.19 -1.04
N CYS A 64 4.46 0.37 -0.96
CA CYS A 64 3.53 -0.17 -1.94
C CYS A 64 3.79 0.38 -3.35
N VAL A 65 4.05 1.69 -3.48
CA VAL A 65 4.39 2.32 -4.76
C VAL A 65 5.71 1.80 -5.30
N GLN A 66 6.73 1.64 -4.46
CA GLN A 66 8.01 1.05 -4.85
C GLN A 66 7.82 -0.37 -5.38
N ARG A 67 7.03 -1.21 -4.70
CA ARG A 67 6.72 -2.56 -5.20
C ARG A 67 5.99 -2.56 -6.54
N ILE A 68 5.04 -1.65 -6.73
CA ILE A 68 4.36 -1.50 -8.02
C ILE A 68 5.37 -1.11 -9.10
N LYS A 69 6.31 -0.21 -8.81
CA LYS A 69 7.36 0.19 -9.76
C LYS A 69 8.33 -0.94 -10.06
N GLU A 70 8.73 -1.75 -9.09
CA GLU A 70 9.59 -2.92 -9.29
C GLU A 70 8.92 -3.97 -10.18
N ILE A 71 7.63 -4.26 -9.95
CA ILE A 71 6.88 -5.21 -10.78
C ILE A 71 6.81 -4.70 -12.23
N LYS A 72 6.58 -3.40 -12.43
CA LYS A 72 6.52 -2.80 -13.78
C LYS A 72 7.89 -2.71 -14.45
N GLY A 73 8.92 -2.28 -13.72
CA GLY A 73 10.27 -2.04 -14.26
C GLY A 73 11.08 -3.33 -14.48
N GLY A 74 10.87 -4.36 -13.66
CA GLY A 74 11.51 -5.66 -13.84
C GLY A 74 11.05 -6.39 -15.11
N GLU A 75 9.83 -6.13 -15.58
CA GLU A 75 9.32 -6.72 -16.83
C GLU A 75 9.68 -5.88 -18.07
N GLU A 76 9.87 -4.55 -17.96
CA GLU A 76 10.42 -3.73 -19.06
C GLU A 76 11.89 -4.05 -19.37
N ASP A 77 12.68 -4.43 -18.36
CA ASP A 77 14.07 -4.90 -18.54
C ASP A 77 14.14 -6.30 -19.16
N ASP A 78 13.21 -7.21 -18.79
CA ASP A 78 13.15 -8.56 -19.34
C ASP A 78 12.72 -8.59 -20.83
N LEU A 79 11.86 -7.66 -21.27
CA LEU A 79 11.43 -7.56 -22.67
C LEU A 79 12.50 -6.95 -23.59
N GLY A 80 13.54 -6.33 -23.05
CA GLY A 80 14.64 -5.72 -23.82
C GLY A 80 15.75 -6.69 -24.21
N LYS A 81 15.67 -7.97 -23.81
CA LYS A 81 16.80 -8.91 -23.93
C LYS A 81 16.80 -9.91 -25.08
N TYR A 82 15.81 -9.92 -25.97
CA TYR A 82 15.87 -10.72 -27.21
C TYR A 82 15.17 -10.03 -28.38
#